data_AF-A0A925GUW4-F1
#
_entry.id   AF-A0A925GUW4-F1
#
_cell.length_a   1.000
_cell.length_b   1.000
_cell.length_c   1.000
_cell.angle_alpha   90.00
_cell.angle_beta   90.00
_cell.angle_gamma   90.00
#
_symmetry.space_group_name_H-M   'P 1'
#
loop_
_entity.id
_entity.type
_entity.pdbx_description
1 polymer ?
#
loop_
_entity_poly.entity_id
_entity_poly.type
_entity_poly.pdbx_seq_one_letter_code
_entity_poly.pdbx_strand_id
1 'polypeptide(L)'
;MAASTRRSQRSISFRHPARIEASRAEFEPLASLTHLDIPKLSRASRATIEIGSFKTDCCTQFVRAIVRRGMVTELVVEPCSDDKVKPPNAELVRLIDIARKRLARPGAKPLRDPIPVAEFMKNAMAITVDTITCVRICFLGICFVCCTTINTDQYYCGDRVIIHRD
;
A
#
# COMPACT_ATOMS: atom_id res chain seq x y z
N MET A 1 4.71 57.32 12.81
CA MET A 1 3.95 56.05 12.71
C MET A 1 3.88 55.68 11.23
N ALA A 2 4.63 54.68 10.78
CA ALA A 2 4.66 54.27 9.38
C ALA A 2 4.01 52.89 9.24
N ALA A 3 2.87 52.83 8.55
CA ALA A 3 2.18 51.57 8.27
C ALA A 3 2.92 50.82 7.16
N SER A 4 3.54 49.69 7.52
CA SER A 4 4.12 48.75 6.56
C SER A 4 3.01 47.88 5.99
N THR A 5 2.51 48.24 4.80
CA THR A 5 1.52 47.45 4.07
C THR A 5 2.22 46.21 3.48
N ARG A 6 2.15 45.07 4.17
CA ARG A 6 2.60 43.77 3.66
C ARG A 6 1.82 43.44 2.37
N ARG A 7 2.47 43.60 1.22
CA ARG A 7 1.97 43.16 -0.08
C ARG A 7 1.88 41.64 -0.07
N SER A 8 0.68 41.12 0.18
CA SER A 8 0.32 39.72 -0.06
C SER A 8 0.72 39.37 -1.50
N GLN A 9 1.69 38.46 -1.66
CA GLN A 9 2.05 37.93 -2.96
C GLN A 9 0.81 37.30 -3.59
N ARG A 10 0.30 37.92 -4.65
CA ARG A 10 -0.81 37.39 -5.45
C ARG A 10 -0.32 36.13 -6.17
N SER A 11 -0.71 34.96 -5.69
CA SER A 11 -0.50 33.70 -6.42
C SER A 11 -1.30 33.73 -7.73
N ILE A 12 -0.66 33.46 -8.86
CA ILE A 12 -1.32 33.21 -10.14
C ILE A 12 -1.45 31.71 -10.32
N SER A 13 -2.65 31.24 -10.66
CA SER A 13 -2.92 29.84 -10.99
C SER A 13 -3.17 29.69 -12.49
N PHE A 14 -2.54 28.70 -13.12
CA PHE A 14 -2.80 28.31 -14.51
C PHE A 14 -2.86 26.79 -14.62
N ARG A 15 -3.54 26.29 -15.66
CA ARG A 15 -3.64 24.84 -15.93
C ARG A 15 -2.53 24.43 -16.88
N HIS A 16 -1.85 23.33 -16.57
CA HIS A 16 -0.82 22.75 -17.44
C HIS A 16 -0.99 21.22 -17.48
N PRO A 17 -0.94 20.58 -18.66
CA PRO A 17 -0.98 19.13 -18.74
C PRO A 17 0.28 18.53 -18.13
N ALA A 18 0.07 17.53 -17.30
CA ALA A 18 1.11 16.83 -16.54
C ALA A 18 1.30 15.42 -17.11
N ARG A 19 2.54 15.02 -17.42
CA ARG A 19 2.86 13.62 -17.70
C ARG A 19 2.93 12.85 -16.37
N ILE A 20 2.16 11.78 -16.28
CA ILE A 20 2.14 10.86 -15.14
C ILE A 20 2.73 9.54 -15.59
N GLU A 21 3.68 9.03 -14.81
CA GLU A 21 4.25 7.71 -15.03
C GLU A 21 3.80 6.79 -13.92
N ALA A 22 3.35 5.59 -14.27
CA ALA A 22 2.87 4.61 -13.31
C ALA A 22 3.50 3.24 -13.60
N SER A 23 4.00 2.60 -12.54
CA SER A 23 4.55 1.25 -12.60
C SER A 23 4.05 0.43 -11.41
N ARG A 24 4.24 -0.90 -11.47
CA ARG A 24 4.04 -1.72 -10.27
C ARG A 24 5.13 -1.40 -9.25
N ALA A 25 4.77 -1.41 -7.97
CA ALA A 25 5.77 -1.33 -6.91
C ALA A 25 6.51 -2.66 -6.78
N GLU A 26 7.80 -2.59 -6.43
CA GLU A 26 8.62 -3.75 -6.17
C GLU A 26 8.36 -4.26 -4.74
N PHE A 27 8.12 -5.57 -4.63
CA PHE A 27 7.92 -6.24 -3.35
C PHE A 27 9.18 -6.99 -2.95
N GLU A 28 9.67 -6.72 -1.75
CA GLU A 28 10.85 -7.35 -1.17
C GLU A 28 10.40 -8.27 -0.02
N PRO A 29 10.48 -9.61 -0.17
CA PRO A 29 10.17 -10.53 0.92
C PRO A 29 11.23 -10.43 2.02
N LEU A 30 10.81 -10.57 3.29
CA LEU A 30 11.75 -10.58 4.40
C LEU A 30 12.57 -11.87 4.43
N ALA A 31 13.88 -11.74 4.60
CA ALA A 31 14.78 -12.89 4.76
C ALA A 31 14.42 -13.75 5.99
N SER A 32 13.83 -13.16 7.02
CA SER A 32 13.38 -13.85 8.23
C SER A 32 12.29 -14.89 7.99
N LEU A 33 11.59 -14.83 6.85
CA LEU A 33 10.53 -15.78 6.51
C LEU A 33 11.00 -17.24 6.48
N THR A 34 12.26 -17.48 6.10
CA THR A 34 12.85 -18.82 6.05
C THR A 34 13.15 -19.41 7.44
N HIS A 35 13.16 -18.57 8.47
CA HIS A 35 13.49 -18.94 9.84
C HIS A 35 12.25 -19.04 10.75
N LEU A 36 11.05 -18.92 10.19
CA LEU A 36 9.81 -19.03 10.94
C LEU A 36 9.51 -20.48 11.35
N ASP A 37 9.17 -20.68 12.62
CA ASP A 37 8.71 -21.96 13.15
C ASP A 37 7.26 -22.22 12.71
N ILE A 38 7.11 -22.80 11.53
CA ILE A 38 5.81 -23.13 10.94
C ILE A 38 4.99 -24.07 11.84
N PRO A 39 5.55 -25.14 12.44
CA PRO A 39 4.82 -25.96 13.41
C PRO A 39 4.22 -25.17 14.57
N LYS A 40 4.96 -24.20 15.13
CA LYS A 40 4.46 -23.32 16.20
C LYS A 40 3.35 -22.40 15.69
N LEU A 41 3.53 -21.77 14.53
CA LEU A 41 2.51 -20.90 13.92
C LEU A 41 1.21 -21.65 13.59
N SER A 42 1.33 -22.92 13.20
CA SER A 42 0.18 -23.79 12.86
C SER A 42 -0.69 -24.11 14.07
N ARG A 43 -0.13 -24.05 15.28
CA ARG A 43 -0.85 -24.24 16.56
C ARG A 43 -1.23 -22.91 17.24
N ALA A 44 -0.76 -21.78 16.73
CA ALA A 44 -1.01 -20.48 17.34
C ALA A 44 -2.50 -20.12 17.27
N SER A 45 -3.07 -19.69 18.39
CA SER A 45 -4.43 -19.17 18.43
C SER A 45 -4.55 -17.87 17.62
N ARG A 46 -3.55 -16.99 17.75
CA ARG A 46 -3.37 -15.78 16.96
C ARG A 46 -1.87 -15.46 16.84
N ALA A 47 -1.43 -15.03 15.67
CA ALA A 47 -0.10 -14.49 15.45
C ALA A 47 -0.14 -13.46 14.31
N THR A 48 0.86 -12.57 14.29
CA THR A 48 1.09 -11.65 13.18
C THR A 48 2.51 -11.90 12.67
N ILE A 49 2.65 -12.03 11.36
CA ILE A 49 3.92 -12.33 10.70
C ILE A 49 4.21 -11.22 9.69
N GLU A 50 5.39 -10.64 9.74
CA GLU A 50 5.85 -9.71 8.70
C GLU A 50 6.33 -10.52 7.48
N ILE A 51 5.76 -10.23 6.31
CA ILE A 51 6.02 -10.98 5.07
C ILE A 51 7.10 -10.32 4.23
N GLY A 52 7.08 -9.00 4.18
CA GLY A 52 7.89 -8.25 3.25
C GLY A 52 7.52 -6.79 3.28
N SER A 53 8.05 -6.06 2.33
CA SER A 53 7.76 -4.65 2.18
C SER A 53 7.72 -4.22 0.73
N PHE A 54 6.95 -3.17 0.46
CA PHE A 54 7.07 -2.42 -0.78
C PHE A 54 8.05 -1.26 -0.58
N LYS A 55 9.01 -1.15 -1.49
CA LYS A 55 9.97 -0.06 -1.48
C LYS A 55 9.30 1.23 -1.96
N THR A 56 9.38 2.28 -1.15
CA THR A 56 8.90 3.61 -1.54
C THR A 56 10.03 4.62 -1.36
N ASP A 57 9.95 5.75 -2.06
CA ASP A 57 11.00 6.77 -2.02
C ASP A 57 11.04 7.50 -0.66
N CYS A 58 9.95 7.45 0.12
CA CYS A 58 9.82 8.16 1.40
C CYS A 58 9.90 7.26 2.64
N CYS A 59 9.58 5.97 2.52
CA CYS A 59 9.51 5.02 3.63
C CYS A 59 9.40 3.56 3.15
N THR A 60 9.42 2.61 4.08
CA THR A 60 9.20 1.19 3.80
C THR A 60 7.79 0.79 4.24
N GLN A 61 6.95 0.34 3.32
CA GLN A 61 5.59 -0.12 3.64
C GLN A 61 5.59 -1.63 3.88
N PHE A 62 5.47 -2.04 5.14
CA PHE A 62 5.46 -3.46 5.49
C PHE A 62 4.12 -4.12 5.18
N VAL A 63 4.18 -5.40 4.81
CA VAL A 63 3.02 -6.28 4.68
C VAL A 63 3.06 -7.31 5.79
N ARG A 64 1.94 -7.44 6.50
CA ARG A 64 1.75 -8.38 7.59
C ARG A 64 0.66 -9.39 7.26
N ALA A 65 0.91 -10.65 7.56
CA ALA A 65 -0.09 -11.71 7.55
C ALA A 65 -0.68 -11.90 8.95
N ILE A 66 -2.01 -11.92 9.05
CA ILE A 66 -2.72 -12.21 10.29
C ILE A 66 -3.07 -13.69 10.32
N VAL A 67 -2.46 -14.42 11.24
CA VAL A 67 -2.69 -15.84 11.47
C VAL A 67 -3.68 -16.02 12.63
N ARG A 68 -4.71 -16.84 12.42
CA ARG A 68 -5.67 -17.25 13.45
C ARG A 68 -5.88 -18.76 13.36
N ARG A 69 -5.68 -19.45 14.48
CA ARG A 69 -5.82 -20.92 14.58
C ARG A 69 -5.05 -21.66 13.47
N GLY A 70 -3.80 -21.24 13.22
CA GLY A 70 -2.96 -21.82 12.15
C GLY A 70 -3.28 -21.41 10.72
N MET A 71 -4.26 -20.51 10.49
CA MET A 71 -4.69 -20.07 9.17
C MET A 71 -4.32 -18.60 8.94
N VAL A 72 -3.73 -18.27 7.80
CA VAL A 72 -3.59 -16.90 7.31
C VAL A 72 -4.96 -16.42 6.84
N THR A 73 -5.49 -15.44 7.56
CA THR A 73 -6.85 -14.91 7.36
C THR A 73 -6.87 -13.56 6.65
N GLU A 74 -5.77 -12.83 6.69
CA GLU A 74 -5.71 -11.45 6.20
C GLU A 74 -4.26 -11.07 5.86
N LEU A 75 -4.11 -10.22 4.84
CA LEU A 75 -2.87 -9.50 4.56
C LEU A 75 -3.14 -8.01 4.74
N VAL A 76 -2.35 -7.37 5.58
CA VAL A 76 -2.49 -5.96 5.95
C VAL A 76 -1.25 -5.22 5.49
N VAL A 77 -1.46 -4.08 4.82
CA VAL A 77 -0.37 -3.13 4.53
C VAL A 77 -0.31 -2.13 5.67
N GLU A 78 0.86 -2.00 6.28
CA GLU A 78 1.08 -1.04 7.36
C GLU A 78 1.38 0.35 6.77
N PRO A 79 0.71 1.41 7.25
CA PRO A 79 1.06 2.78 6.89
C PRO A 79 2.45 3.14 7.44
N CYS A 80 3.17 4.06 6.78
CA CYS A 80 4.50 4.46 7.23
C CYS A 80 4.50 5.35 8.47
N SER A 81 3.35 5.90 8.86
CA SER A 81 3.19 6.71 10.06
C SER A 81 1.79 6.55 10.63
N ASP A 82 1.65 6.76 11.93
CA ASP A 82 0.36 6.83 12.63
C ASP A 82 -0.33 8.19 12.48
N ASP A 83 0.20 9.08 11.63
CA ASP A 83 -0.35 10.42 11.48
C ASP A 83 -1.76 10.43 10.90
N LYS A 84 -2.51 11.47 11.28
CA LYS A 84 -3.93 11.60 10.97
C LYS A 84 -4.19 11.56 9.46
N VAL A 85 -4.94 10.54 9.05
CA VAL A 85 -5.61 10.36 7.76
C VAL A 85 -6.17 11.69 7.26
N LYS A 86 -5.57 12.25 6.20
CA LYS A 86 -6.20 13.35 5.44
C LYS A 86 -6.94 12.75 4.25
N PRO A 87 -8.22 13.11 4.03
CA PRO A 87 -8.91 12.66 2.83
C PRO A 87 -8.16 13.17 1.60
N PRO A 88 -7.91 12.31 0.61
CA PRO A 88 -7.27 12.71 -0.63
C PRO A 88 -8.14 13.71 -1.40
N ASN A 89 -7.54 14.46 -2.32
CA ASN A 89 -8.35 15.12 -3.33
C ASN A 89 -8.90 14.08 -4.32
N ALA A 90 -10.06 14.35 -4.92
CA ALA A 90 -10.71 13.40 -5.83
C ALA A 90 -9.88 13.10 -7.09
N GLU A 91 -9.01 14.04 -7.51
CA GLU A 91 -8.13 13.85 -8.67
C GLU A 91 -7.05 12.80 -8.41
N LEU A 92 -6.44 12.82 -7.22
CA LEU A 92 -5.44 11.83 -6.80
C LEU A 92 -6.07 10.44 -6.73
N VAL A 93 -7.27 10.33 -6.17
CA VAL A 93 -8.02 9.08 -6.12
C VAL A 93 -8.24 8.53 -7.53
N ARG A 94 -8.77 9.35 -8.44
CA ARG A 94 -8.97 8.97 -9.85
C ARG A 94 -7.68 8.53 -10.51
N LEU A 95 -6.57 9.21 -10.23
CA LEU A 95 -5.27 8.88 -10.79
C LEU A 95 -4.79 7.52 -10.29
N ILE A 96 -4.92 7.24 -8.98
CA ILE A 96 -4.60 5.94 -8.38
C ILE A 96 -5.47 4.84 -8.99
N ASP A 97 -6.78 5.08 -9.16
CA ASP A 97 -7.69 4.12 -9.79
C ASP A 97 -7.31 3.80 -11.24
N ILE A 98 -6.96 4.81 -12.03
CA ILE A 98 -6.51 4.62 -13.40
C ILE A 98 -5.23 3.80 -13.42
N ALA A 99 -4.25 4.14 -12.57
CA ALA A 99 -3.00 3.40 -12.46
C ALA A 99 -3.26 1.94 -12.05
N ARG A 100 -4.09 1.71 -11.02
CA ARG A 100 -4.49 0.39 -10.55
C ARG A 100 -5.14 -0.43 -11.65
N LYS A 101 -6.15 0.11 -12.34
CA LYS A 101 -6.86 -0.60 -13.41
C LYS A 101 -5.93 -1.00 -14.56
N ARG A 102 -4.96 -0.14 -14.91
CA ARG A 102 -3.99 -0.43 -15.97
C ARG A 102 -2.89 -1.40 -15.56
N LEU A 103 -2.51 -1.39 -14.28
CA LEU A 103 -1.42 -2.20 -13.76
C LEU A 103 -1.88 -3.48 -13.06
N ALA A 104 -3.18 -3.67 -12.87
CA ALA A 104 -3.75 -4.89 -12.29
C ALA A 104 -3.22 -6.14 -13.01
N ARG A 105 -2.90 -7.18 -12.24
CA ARG A 105 -2.48 -8.46 -12.82
C ARG A 105 -3.70 -9.20 -13.37
N PRO A 106 -3.65 -9.76 -14.59
CA PRO A 106 -4.65 -10.70 -15.05
C PRO A 106 -4.74 -11.86 -14.04
N GLY A 107 -5.93 -12.10 -13.49
CA GLY A 107 -6.14 -13.17 -12.52
C GLY A 107 -5.78 -12.85 -11.07
N ALA A 108 -5.45 -11.60 -10.73
CA ALA A 108 -5.36 -11.17 -9.32
C ALA A 108 -6.67 -11.50 -8.60
N LYS A 109 -6.58 -12.21 -7.47
CA LYS A 109 -7.74 -12.61 -6.68
C LYS A 109 -7.55 -12.13 -5.24
N PRO A 110 -8.62 -11.61 -4.61
CA PRO A 110 -8.55 -11.36 -3.18
C PRO A 110 -8.30 -12.69 -2.45
N LEU A 111 -7.66 -12.59 -1.30
CA LEU A 111 -7.63 -13.68 -0.33
C LEU A 111 -9.06 -13.91 0.17
N ARG A 112 -9.78 -14.85 -0.46
CA ARG A 112 -11.19 -15.13 -0.16
C ARG A 112 -11.34 -16.07 1.01
N ASP A 113 -10.46 -17.06 1.09
CA ASP A 113 -10.53 -18.12 2.09
C ASP A 113 -9.26 -18.13 2.93
N PRO A 114 -9.37 -18.40 4.25
CA PRO A 114 -8.20 -18.61 5.08
C PRO A 114 -7.33 -19.74 4.52
N ILE A 115 -6.01 -19.52 4.46
CA ILE A 115 -5.04 -20.50 3.95
C ILE A 115 -4.23 -21.06 5.12
N PRO A 116 -4.02 -22.37 5.23
CA PRO A 116 -3.11 -22.92 6.25
C PRO A 116 -1.74 -22.25 6.17
N VAL A 117 -1.16 -21.85 7.31
CA VAL A 117 0.10 -21.09 7.32
C VAL A 117 1.22 -21.85 6.61
N ALA A 118 1.28 -23.18 6.75
CA ALA A 118 2.26 -24.02 6.07
C ALA A 118 2.10 -24.01 4.53
N GLU A 119 0.87 -23.87 4.03
CA GLU A 119 0.60 -23.78 2.60
C GLU A 119 0.90 -22.37 2.09
N PHE A 120 0.44 -21.34 2.82
CA PHE A 120 0.73 -19.94 2.50
C PHE A 120 2.23 -19.70 2.35
N MET A 121 3.05 -20.21 3.29
CA MET A 121 4.49 -19.97 3.29
C MET A 121 5.24 -20.56 2.09
N LYS A 122 4.68 -21.54 1.38
CA LYS A 122 5.28 -22.07 0.14
C LYS A 122 5.26 -21.06 -1.00
N ASN A 123 4.26 -20.18 -1.01
CA ASN A 123 4.00 -19.22 -2.09
C ASN A 123 3.70 -17.81 -1.55
N ALA A 124 4.21 -17.46 -0.37
CA ALA A 124 3.81 -16.24 0.35
C ALA A 124 4.00 -14.98 -0.49
N MET A 125 5.11 -14.91 -1.24
CA MET A 125 5.39 -13.80 -2.15
C MET A 125 4.31 -13.69 -3.24
N ALA A 126 4.04 -14.77 -3.98
CA ALA A 126 3.06 -14.78 -5.07
C ALA A 126 1.65 -14.42 -4.57
N ILE A 127 1.22 -15.05 -3.46
CA ILE A 127 -0.08 -14.76 -2.84
C ILE A 127 -0.15 -13.28 -2.42
N THR A 128 0.92 -12.74 -1.85
CA THR A 128 0.98 -11.35 -1.40
C THR A 128 0.83 -10.36 -2.55
N VAL A 129 1.60 -10.52 -3.62
CA VAL A 129 1.57 -9.59 -4.77
C VAL A 129 0.31 -9.74 -5.64
N ASP A 130 -0.40 -10.88 -5.52
CA ASP A 130 -1.67 -11.09 -6.21
C ASP A 130 -2.87 -10.60 -5.37
N THR A 131 -2.73 -10.53 -4.04
CA THR A 131 -3.75 -10.03 -3.12
C THR A 131 -3.67 -8.51 -2.92
N ILE A 132 -2.44 -7.98 -2.84
CA ILE A 132 -2.17 -6.56 -2.59
C ILE A 132 -1.68 -5.93 -3.89
N THR A 133 -2.40 -4.91 -4.34
CA THR A 133 -1.99 -4.12 -5.51
C THR A 133 -1.34 -2.84 -5.05
N CYS A 134 -0.04 -2.70 -5.33
CA CYS A 134 0.70 -1.46 -5.10
C CYS A 134 1.15 -0.85 -6.43
N VAL A 135 0.84 0.42 -6.61
CA VAL A 135 1.23 1.22 -7.77
C VAL A 135 2.19 2.30 -7.35
N ARG A 136 3.30 2.44 -8.08
CA ARG A 136 4.22 3.57 -7.99
C ARG A 136 3.78 4.59 -9.02
N ILE A 137 3.52 5.81 -8.57
CA ILE A 137 3.10 6.93 -9.41
C ILE A 137 4.15 8.01 -9.30
N CYS A 138 4.65 8.49 -10.44
CA CYS A 138 5.64 9.55 -10.52
C CYS A 138 5.07 10.76 -11.27
N PHE A 139 5.30 11.94 -10.70
CA PHE A 139 4.98 13.23 -11.31
C PHE A 139 6.14 14.22 -11.05
N LEU A 140 6.69 14.80 -12.13
CA LEU A 140 7.83 15.74 -12.07
C LEU A 140 9.03 15.24 -11.25
N GLY A 141 9.36 13.94 -11.38
CA GLY A 141 10.49 13.32 -10.67
C GLY A 141 10.23 12.97 -9.20
N ILE A 142 9.05 13.30 -8.67
CA ILE A 142 8.61 12.87 -7.34
C ILE A 142 7.71 11.65 -7.52
N CYS A 143 8.01 10.56 -6.80
CA CYS A 143 7.16 9.39 -6.81
C CYS A 143 6.60 9.08 -5.44
N PHE A 144 5.43 8.46 -5.45
CA PHE A 144 4.80 7.88 -4.27
C PHE A 144 4.25 6.50 -4.62
N VAL A 145 4.22 5.62 -3.64
CA VAL A 145 3.65 4.28 -3.77
C VAL A 145 2.34 4.27 -3.02
N CYS A 146 1.29 3.78 -3.68
CA CYS A 146 -0.02 3.58 -3.11
C CYS A 146 -0.40 2.11 -3.19
N CYS A 147 -0.68 1.52 -2.04
CA CYS A 147 -1.10 0.13 -1.90
C CYS A 147 -2.57 0.04 -1.56
N THR A 148 -3.24 -0.98 -2.06
CA THR A 148 -4.61 -1.31 -1.65
C THR A 148 -4.78 -2.82 -1.59
N THR A 149 -5.62 -3.27 -0.67
CA THR A 149 -6.09 -4.66 -0.70
C THR A 149 -7.36 -4.70 -1.54
N ILE A 150 -7.57 -5.80 -2.30
CA ILE A 150 -8.71 -5.91 -3.23
C ILE A 150 -10.08 -5.75 -2.53
N ASN A 151 -10.14 -5.97 -1.22
CA ASN A 151 -11.39 -5.92 -0.43
C ASN A 151 -11.59 -4.61 0.33
N THR A 152 -10.71 -3.60 0.16
CA THR A 152 -10.81 -2.34 0.90
C THR A 152 -10.82 -1.15 -0.05
N ASP A 153 -11.69 -0.18 0.24
CA ASP A 153 -11.65 1.14 -0.39
C ASP A 153 -10.54 2.03 0.18
N GLN A 154 -9.55 1.42 0.85
CA GLN A 154 -8.45 2.12 1.48
C GLN A 154 -7.19 1.98 0.63
N TYR A 155 -6.54 3.11 0.43
CA TYR A 155 -5.24 3.26 -0.17
C TYR A 155 -4.24 3.65 0.92
N TYR A 156 -3.10 2.98 0.95
CA TYR A 156 -1.98 3.27 1.84
C TYR A 156 -0.87 3.89 1.00
N CYS A 157 -0.70 5.21 1.09
CA CYS A 157 0.21 5.98 0.25
C CYS A 157 1.30 6.65 1.10
N GLY A 158 2.40 5.95 1.35
CA GLY A 158 3.47 6.43 2.22
C GLY A 158 3.00 6.70 3.65
N ASP A 159 3.15 7.94 4.11
CA ASP A 159 2.70 8.44 5.42
C ASP A 159 1.17 8.64 5.51
N ARG A 160 0.46 8.55 4.38
CA ARG A 160 -0.97 8.85 4.32
C ARG A 160 -1.80 7.60 4.08
N VAL A 161 -2.78 7.38 4.95
CA VAL A 161 -3.93 6.55 4.59
C VAL A 161 -4.94 7.43 3.85
N ILE A 162 -5.38 6.94 2.71
CA ILE A 162 -6.34 7.57 1.82
C ILE A 162 -7.57 6.66 1.80
N ILE A 163 -8.68 7.12 2.37
CA ILE A 163 -9.94 6.38 2.34
C ILE A 163 -10.75 6.88 1.14
N HIS A 164 -10.99 5.99 0.17
CA HIS A 164 -12.03 6.17 -0.83
C HIS A 164 -13.36 5.90 -0.14
N ARG A 165 -14.27 6.88 -0.13
CA ARG A 165 -15.70 6.64 0.09
C ARG A 165 -16.34 6.93 -1.24
N ASP A 166 -16.95 5.91 -1.85
CA ASP A 166 -17.89 6.13 -2.95
C ASP A 166 -19.00 7.11 -2.53
#